data_AF-A0A316RXE3-F1
#
_entry.id   AF-A0A316RXE3-F1
#
_cell.length_a   1.000
_cell.length_b   1.000
_cell.length_c   1.000
_cell.angle_alpha   90.00
_cell.angle_beta   90.00
_cell.angle_gamma   90.00
#
_symmetry.space_group_name_H-M   'P 1'
#
loop_
_entity.id
_entity.type
_entity.pdbx_description
1 polymer ?
#
loop_
_entity_poly.entity_id
_entity_poly.type
_entity_poly.pdbx_seq_one_letter_code
_entity_poly.pdbx_strand_id
1 'polypeptide(L)'
;MSTASYDSEHHDGAPDYGACRRPTPPVRRGDIFYADLSPVIGSEQGGLRPVLIVQNDVGNRYSPTVIAAAITSRMGKTRLPTHIDIYADRVGLAKDSVILLEQIRTLDKRRLREKMGHLDETVMAEVNNAIAVSFGLHEGSRDAGSRDVGARHGDIPGATRPNTAAAVRHTDEDRTVAPPSGGTRAEG
;
A
#
# COMPACT_ATOMS: atom_id res chain seq x y z
N MET A 1 -22.81 -43.77 -55.68
CA MET A 1 -21.33 -43.84 -55.75
C MET A 1 -20.91 -42.58 -56.48
N SER A 2 -20.21 -41.59 -55.93
CA SER A 2 -19.11 -41.63 -54.96
C SER A 2 -19.10 -40.32 -54.17
N THR A 3 -18.90 -40.43 -52.87
CA THR A 3 -18.61 -39.33 -51.93
C THR A 3 -17.20 -38.83 -52.18
N ALA A 4 -17.02 -37.54 -52.45
CA ALA A 4 -15.71 -36.88 -52.41
C ALA A 4 -15.71 -35.90 -51.24
N SER A 5 -15.17 -36.37 -50.13
CA SER A 5 -14.70 -35.61 -48.98
C SER A 5 -13.63 -34.62 -49.42
N TYR A 6 -13.80 -33.33 -49.10
CA TYR A 6 -12.74 -32.34 -49.18
C TYR A 6 -12.31 -32.02 -47.75
N ASP A 7 -11.12 -32.49 -47.39
CA ASP A 7 -10.40 -32.10 -46.18
C ASP A 7 -10.11 -30.60 -46.23
N SER A 8 -10.60 -29.87 -45.23
CA SER A 8 -10.22 -28.50 -44.95
C SER A 8 -9.47 -28.47 -43.61
N GLU A 9 -8.29 -29.09 -43.60
CA GLU A 9 -7.22 -28.76 -42.67
C GLU A 9 -6.42 -27.59 -43.23
N HIS A 10 -6.59 -26.40 -42.66
CA HIS A 10 -5.59 -25.34 -42.48
C HIS A 10 -6.32 -24.04 -42.16
N HIS A 11 -6.11 -23.50 -40.96
CA HIS A 11 -5.71 -22.11 -40.79
C HIS A 11 -5.01 -21.98 -39.44
N ASP A 12 -3.68 -21.98 -39.54
CA ASP A 12 -2.77 -21.05 -38.88
C ASP A 12 -2.79 -20.99 -37.36
N GLY A 13 -1.89 -21.79 -36.78
CA GLY A 13 -1.29 -21.46 -35.50
C GLY A 13 -0.79 -20.01 -35.53
N ALA A 14 -1.38 -19.18 -34.69
CA ALA A 14 -0.91 -17.82 -34.47
C ALA A 14 0.57 -17.87 -34.04
N PRO A 15 1.44 -17.01 -34.59
CA PRO A 15 2.85 -17.01 -34.23
C PRO A 15 3.00 -16.66 -32.76
N ASP A 16 3.76 -17.50 -32.07
CA ASP A 16 4.31 -17.23 -30.74
C ASP A 16 5.21 -16.00 -30.82
N TYR A 17 4.61 -14.83 -30.60
CA TYR A 17 5.36 -13.64 -30.27
C TYR A 17 5.90 -13.84 -28.85
N GLY A 18 7.06 -14.50 -28.79
CA GLY A 18 8.06 -14.33 -27.75
C GLY A 18 8.46 -12.85 -27.67
N ALA A 19 7.55 -12.03 -27.17
CA ALA A 19 7.82 -10.66 -26.84
C ALA A 19 8.74 -10.71 -25.63
N CYS A 20 9.99 -10.29 -25.81
CA CYS A 20 10.78 -9.73 -24.73
C CYS A 20 9.89 -8.71 -24.02
N ARG A 21 9.18 -9.14 -22.97
CA ARG A 21 8.46 -8.25 -22.07
C ARG A 21 9.52 -7.33 -21.52
N ARG A 22 9.59 -6.10 -22.05
CA ARG A 22 10.34 -5.04 -21.40
C ARG A 22 9.92 -5.08 -19.93
N PRO A 23 10.85 -5.27 -18.99
CA PRO A 23 10.51 -5.34 -17.59
C PRO A 23 9.75 -4.06 -17.27
N THR A 24 8.53 -4.20 -16.76
CA THR A 24 7.70 -3.06 -16.37
C THR A 24 8.55 -2.24 -15.38
N PRO A 25 8.71 -0.93 -15.60
CA PRO A 25 9.52 -0.11 -14.71
C PRO A 25 9.05 -0.29 -13.26
N PRO A 26 9.98 -0.33 -12.29
CA PRO A 26 9.62 -0.60 -10.91
C PRO A 26 8.63 0.48 -10.44
N VAL A 27 7.47 0.03 -9.96
CA VAL A 27 6.44 0.91 -9.44
C VAL A 27 6.93 1.54 -8.14
N ARG A 28 6.86 2.87 -8.03
CA ARG A 28 7.25 3.60 -6.82
C ARG A 28 6.11 4.44 -6.28
N ARG A 29 6.15 4.71 -4.98
CA ARG A 29 5.28 5.68 -4.33
C ARG A 29 5.46 7.04 -4.98
N GLY A 30 4.37 7.72 -5.31
CA GLY A 30 4.40 9.00 -6.04
C GLY A 30 4.33 8.86 -7.56
N ASP A 31 4.46 7.64 -8.11
CA ASP A 31 4.27 7.44 -9.54
C ASP A 31 2.80 7.60 -9.95
N ILE A 32 2.60 8.16 -11.14
CA ILE A 32 1.29 8.25 -11.78
C ILE A 32 1.23 7.25 -12.94
N PHE A 33 0.19 6.42 -12.97
CA PHE A 33 -0.05 5.43 -14.01
C PHE A 33 -1.46 5.57 -14.57
N TYR A 34 -1.68 5.21 -15.82
CA TYR A 34 -3.03 4.85 -16.26
C TYR A 34 -3.41 3.49 -15.69
N ALA A 35 -4.65 3.37 -15.20
CA ALA A 35 -5.19 2.10 -14.72
C ALA A 35 -6.67 1.94 -15.07
N ASP A 36 -7.07 0.68 -15.31
CA ASP A 36 -8.48 0.33 -15.45
C ASP A 36 -9.09 -0.01 -14.09
N LEU A 37 -9.93 0.91 -13.61
CA LEU A 37 -10.64 0.81 -12.34
C LEU A 37 -11.99 0.07 -12.46
N SER A 38 -12.35 -0.41 -13.65
CA SER A 38 -13.64 -1.08 -13.90
C SER A 38 -13.62 -2.56 -13.52
N PRO A 39 -14.77 -3.16 -13.14
CA PRO A 39 -16.07 -2.51 -12.90
C PRO A 39 -16.10 -1.74 -11.57
N VAL A 40 -17.15 -0.92 -11.40
CA VAL A 40 -17.41 -0.12 -10.19
C VAL A 40 -18.89 -0.17 -9.83
N ILE A 41 -19.20 0.08 -8.55
CA ILE A 41 -20.57 0.19 -8.05
C ILE A 41 -20.79 1.60 -7.46
N GLY A 42 -21.92 2.22 -7.78
CA GLY A 42 -22.30 3.52 -7.21
C GLY A 42 -21.32 4.64 -7.53
N SER A 43 -20.76 5.26 -6.49
CA SER A 43 -19.92 6.47 -6.58
C SER A 43 -18.41 6.19 -6.64
N GLU A 44 -18.01 4.92 -6.72
CA GLU A 44 -16.62 4.53 -6.93
C GLU A 44 -16.06 5.12 -8.23
N GLN A 45 -14.83 5.62 -8.21
CA GLN A 45 -14.17 6.04 -9.44
C GLN A 45 -13.82 4.84 -10.32
N GLY A 46 -14.36 4.86 -11.54
CA GLY A 46 -14.18 3.82 -12.55
C GLY A 46 -13.59 4.33 -13.86
N GLY A 47 -13.50 3.41 -14.82
CA GLY A 47 -12.97 3.66 -16.16
C GLY A 47 -11.43 3.59 -16.22
N LEU A 48 -10.91 3.76 -17.42
CA LEU A 48 -9.49 3.93 -17.67
C LEU A 48 -9.09 5.38 -17.35
N ARG A 49 -8.28 5.57 -16.31
CA ARG A 49 -7.88 6.92 -15.87
C ARG A 49 -6.53 6.92 -15.15
N PRO A 50 -5.92 8.10 -14.96
CA PRO A 50 -4.71 8.22 -14.15
C PRO A 50 -5.00 7.87 -12.69
N VAL A 51 -4.02 7.25 -12.04
CA VAL A 51 -4.02 6.92 -10.62
C VAL A 51 -2.65 7.24 -10.02
N LEU A 52 -2.65 7.74 -8.77
CA LEU A 52 -1.44 7.97 -8.00
C LEU A 52 -1.12 6.73 -7.14
N ILE A 53 0.11 6.21 -7.22
CA ILE A 53 0.56 5.15 -6.32
C ILE A 53 0.88 5.73 -4.95
N VAL A 54 0.16 5.28 -3.92
CA VAL A 54 0.32 5.74 -2.53
C VAL A 54 0.94 4.69 -1.61
N GLN A 55 0.99 3.43 -2.05
CA GLN A 55 1.61 2.32 -1.32
C GLN A 55 3.13 2.54 -1.14
N ASN A 56 3.68 2.07 -0.03
CA ASN A 56 5.12 2.10 0.26
C ASN A 56 5.93 1.26 -0.75
N ASP A 57 7.20 1.63 -0.96
CA ASP A 57 8.05 1.00 -1.99
C ASP A 57 8.42 -0.46 -1.70
N VAL A 58 8.45 -0.88 -0.43
CA VAL A 58 8.67 -2.28 -0.08
C VAL A 58 7.49 -3.12 -0.58
N GLY A 59 6.26 -2.67 -0.30
CA GLY A 59 5.04 -3.26 -0.84
C GLY A 59 5.03 -3.25 -2.37
N ASN A 60 5.37 -2.12 -2.99
CA ASN A 60 5.40 -2.02 -4.45
C ASN A 60 6.44 -2.95 -5.09
N ARG A 61 7.53 -3.27 -4.38
CA ARG A 61 8.56 -4.19 -4.86
C ARG A 61 8.10 -5.64 -4.81
N TYR A 62 7.55 -6.08 -3.69
CA TYR A 62 7.33 -7.52 -3.43
C TYR A 62 5.87 -7.98 -3.63
N SER A 63 4.89 -7.09 -3.49
CA SER A 63 3.48 -7.44 -3.62
C SER A 63 3.05 -7.55 -5.10
N PRO A 64 2.14 -8.47 -5.46
CA PRO A 64 1.46 -8.44 -6.77
C PRO A 64 0.47 -7.27 -6.90
N THR A 65 0.14 -6.60 -5.80
CA THR A 65 -0.80 -5.48 -5.74
C THR A 65 -0.12 -4.16 -5.36
N VAL A 66 -0.80 -3.07 -5.68
CA VAL A 66 -0.47 -1.69 -5.29
C VAL A 66 -1.69 -1.02 -4.68
N ILE A 67 -1.49 -0.01 -3.85
CA ILE A 67 -2.56 0.87 -3.38
C ILE A 67 -2.44 2.19 -4.16
N ALA A 68 -3.54 2.59 -4.79
CA ALA A 68 -3.58 3.76 -5.65
C ALA A 68 -4.82 4.63 -5.40
N ALA A 69 -4.66 5.95 -5.53
CA ALA A 69 -5.74 6.92 -5.47
C ALA A 69 -6.17 7.36 -6.87
N ALA A 70 -7.48 7.48 -7.11
CA ALA A 70 -7.99 7.91 -8.41
C ALA A 70 -7.71 9.40 -8.68
N ILE A 71 -7.43 9.74 -9.93
CA ILE A 71 -7.27 11.12 -10.41
C ILE A 71 -8.44 11.47 -11.34
N THR A 72 -8.93 12.71 -11.29
CA THR A 72 -9.99 13.22 -12.17
C THR A 72 -9.60 14.56 -12.77
N SER A 73 -9.89 14.79 -14.06
CA SER A 73 -9.71 16.10 -14.71
C SER A 73 -10.87 17.08 -14.49
N ARG A 74 -11.87 16.68 -13.69
CA ARG A 74 -13.04 17.50 -13.35
C ARG A 74 -12.70 18.45 -12.20
N MET A 75 -12.05 19.56 -12.53
CA MET A 75 -11.85 20.68 -11.63
C MET A 75 -13.21 21.39 -11.42
N GLY A 76 -13.67 21.61 -10.18
CA GLY A 76 -14.83 22.51 -9.94
C GLY A 76 -15.99 21.99 -9.10
N LYS A 77 -15.77 21.08 -8.14
CA LYS A 77 -16.74 20.84 -7.06
C LYS A 77 -16.07 21.01 -5.71
N THR A 78 -16.86 21.36 -4.71
CA THR A 78 -16.54 21.49 -3.28
C THR A 78 -15.17 20.89 -2.91
N ARG A 79 -14.22 21.75 -2.56
CA ARG A 79 -12.86 21.33 -2.15
C ARG A 79 -12.95 20.60 -0.82
N LEU A 80 -12.81 19.28 -0.86
CA LEU A 80 -12.63 18.47 0.34
C LEU A 80 -11.16 18.55 0.78
N PRO A 81 -10.87 18.37 2.08
CA PRO A 81 -9.48 18.30 2.56
C PRO A 81 -8.72 17.07 2.01
N THR A 82 -9.41 16.16 1.33
CA THR A 82 -8.83 14.99 0.64
C THR A 82 -8.50 15.25 -0.84
N HIS A 83 -8.75 16.46 -1.35
CA HIS A 83 -8.51 16.85 -2.73
C HIS A 83 -7.18 17.57 -2.86
N ILE A 84 -6.32 17.06 -3.75
CA ILE A 84 -5.04 17.70 -4.09
C ILE A 84 -5.06 18.08 -5.57
N ASP A 85 -4.93 19.38 -5.85
CA ASP A 85 -4.86 19.91 -7.20
C ASP A 85 -3.48 19.59 -7.80
N ILE A 86 -3.44 19.05 -9.02
CA ILE A 86 -2.22 18.79 -9.78
C ILE A 86 -2.28 19.47 -11.15
N TYR A 87 -1.23 20.20 -11.47
CA TYR A 87 -1.13 20.96 -12.72
C TYR A 87 -0.45 20.11 -13.79
N ALA A 88 -1.04 20.09 -14.99
CA ALA A 88 -0.66 19.22 -16.09
C ALA A 88 0.83 19.27 -16.46
N ASP A 89 1.35 20.51 -16.47
CA ASP A 89 2.70 20.90 -16.83
C ASP A 89 3.78 20.29 -15.92
N ARG A 90 3.45 19.96 -14.67
CA ARG A 90 4.42 19.45 -13.68
C ARG A 90 4.55 17.93 -13.68
N VAL A 91 3.52 17.21 -14.11
CA VAL A 91 3.40 15.76 -13.85
C VAL A 91 3.13 14.92 -15.10
N GLY A 92 3.19 15.54 -16.28
CA GLY A 92 3.00 14.85 -17.57
C GLY A 92 1.55 14.45 -17.85
N LEU A 93 0.58 15.13 -17.23
CA LEU A 93 -0.84 14.94 -17.52
C LEU A 93 -1.28 15.84 -18.68
N ALA A 94 -2.33 15.45 -19.39
CA ALA A 94 -2.87 16.24 -20.50
C ALA A 94 -3.69 17.47 -20.03
N LYS A 95 -4.20 17.45 -18.79
CA LYS A 95 -5.08 18.47 -18.21
C LYS A 95 -4.84 18.57 -16.71
N ASP A 96 -5.05 19.77 -16.17
CA ASP A 96 -5.12 19.97 -14.73
C ASP A 96 -6.15 19.03 -14.13
N SER A 97 -5.79 18.44 -13.02
CA SER A 97 -6.53 17.33 -12.42
C SER A 97 -6.52 17.44 -10.90
N VAL A 98 -7.38 16.65 -10.26
CA VAL A 98 -7.48 16.52 -8.80
C VAL A 98 -7.23 15.06 -8.42
N ILE A 99 -6.38 14.85 -7.43
CA ILE A 99 -6.22 13.55 -6.76
C ILE A 99 -7.29 13.43 -5.69
N LEU A 100 -8.07 12.35 -5.74
CA LEU A 100 -9.17 12.08 -4.82
C LEU A 100 -8.74 11.05 -3.78
N LEU A 101 -8.27 11.52 -2.62
CA LEU A 101 -7.75 10.60 -1.58
C LEU A 101 -8.83 9.85 -0.81
N GLU A 102 -10.10 10.23 -0.99
CA GLU A 102 -11.26 9.44 -0.58
C GLU A 102 -11.58 8.27 -1.54
N GLN A 103 -10.89 8.18 -2.68
CA GLN A 103 -11.08 7.16 -3.73
C GLN A 103 -9.83 6.28 -3.88
N ILE A 104 -9.35 5.74 -2.76
CA ILE A 104 -8.19 4.84 -2.71
C ILE A 104 -8.63 3.38 -2.89
N ARG A 105 -7.90 2.63 -3.72
CA ARG A 105 -8.16 1.21 -3.99
C ARG A 105 -6.87 0.40 -4.08
N THR A 106 -6.94 -0.85 -3.66
CA THR A 106 -5.90 -1.85 -3.94
C THR A 106 -6.13 -2.44 -5.33
N LEU A 107 -5.11 -2.39 -6.18
CA LEU A 107 -5.16 -2.84 -7.57
C LEU A 107 -4.10 -3.92 -7.81
N ASP A 108 -4.44 -4.94 -8.58
CA ASP A 108 -3.46 -5.85 -9.16
C ASP A 108 -2.58 -5.09 -10.17
N LYS A 109 -1.26 -5.32 -10.16
CA LYS A 109 -0.32 -4.64 -11.07
C LYS A 109 -0.65 -4.83 -12.55
N ARG A 110 -1.39 -5.89 -12.93
CA ARG A 110 -1.90 -6.11 -14.30
C ARG A 110 -2.90 -5.04 -14.76
N ARG A 111 -3.51 -4.32 -13.82
CA ARG A 111 -4.41 -3.19 -14.13
C ARG A 111 -3.65 -1.91 -14.48
N LEU A 112 -2.37 -1.80 -14.09
CA LEU A 112 -1.51 -0.67 -14.44
C LEU A 112 -1.08 -0.77 -15.90
N ARG A 113 -1.08 0.37 -16.57
CA ARG A 113 -0.67 0.52 -17.97
C ARG A 113 0.61 1.36 -18.02
N GLU A 114 0.65 2.37 -18.88
CA GLU A 114 1.77 3.30 -19.00
C GLU A 114 1.95 4.18 -17.76
N LYS A 115 3.21 4.42 -17.40
CA LYS A 115 3.60 5.44 -16.43
C LYS A 115 3.53 6.81 -17.10
N MET A 116 2.82 7.74 -16.49
CA MET A 116 2.66 9.11 -16.99
C MET A 116 3.71 10.06 -16.40
N GLY A 117 4.00 9.91 -15.11
CA GLY A 117 4.86 10.83 -14.40
C GLY A 117 5.13 10.42 -12.96
N HIS A 118 5.64 11.36 -12.18
CA HIS A 118 5.95 11.20 -10.77
C HIS A 118 5.71 12.54 -10.07
N LEU A 119 5.12 12.50 -8.88
CA LEU A 119 4.93 13.69 -8.05
C LEU A 119 6.24 14.10 -7.39
N ASP A 120 6.46 15.41 -7.24
CA ASP A 120 7.54 15.91 -6.41
C ASP A 120 7.29 15.67 -4.91
N GLU A 121 8.34 15.83 -4.10
CA GLU A 121 8.28 15.59 -2.66
C GLU A 121 7.33 16.55 -1.92
N THR A 122 7.15 17.78 -2.44
CA THR A 122 6.30 18.80 -1.81
C THR A 122 4.84 18.39 -1.93
N VAL A 123 4.39 18.02 -3.13
CA VAL A 123 3.03 17.51 -3.36
C VAL A 123 2.82 16.18 -2.62
N MET A 124 3.84 15.31 -2.57
CA MET A 124 3.75 14.06 -1.80
C MET A 124 3.56 14.29 -0.30
N ALA A 125 4.05 15.39 0.28
CA ALA A 125 3.79 15.76 1.66
C ALA A 125 2.32 16.15 1.88
N GLU A 126 1.73 16.91 0.95
CA GLU A 126 0.29 17.24 0.98
C GLU A 126 -0.58 15.98 0.87
N VAL A 127 -0.20 15.05 -0.01
CA VAL A 127 -0.85 13.74 -0.15
C VAL A 127 -0.81 12.96 1.17
N ASN A 128 0.32 12.96 1.89
CA ASN A 128 0.40 12.28 3.19
C ASN A 128 -0.59 12.86 4.21
N ASN A 129 -0.67 14.19 4.30
CA ASN A 129 -1.58 14.87 5.20
C ASN A 129 -3.04 14.58 4.84
N ALA A 130 -3.39 14.67 3.57
CA ALA A 130 -4.73 14.40 3.09
C ALA A 130 -5.12 12.91 3.24
N ILE A 131 -4.19 11.95 3.10
CA ILE A 131 -4.42 10.54 3.46
C ILE A 131 -4.70 10.41 4.96
N ALA A 132 -3.93 11.09 5.81
CA ALA A 132 -4.15 11.06 7.25
C ALA A 132 -5.53 11.64 7.63
N VAL A 133 -6.00 12.69 6.94
CA VAL A 133 -7.37 13.18 7.10
C VAL A 133 -8.39 12.14 6.61
N SER A 134 -8.20 11.59 5.40
CA SER A 134 -9.14 10.63 4.79
C SER A 134 -9.30 9.35 5.62
N PHE A 135 -8.25 8.90 6.30
CA PHE A 135 -8.26 7.70 7.13
C PHE A 135 -8.41 7.98 8.62
N GLY A 136 -8.57 9.24 9.04
CA GLY A 136 -8.70 9.61 10.45
C GLY A 136 -7.46 9.30 11.28
N LEU A 137 -6.27 9.34 10.68
CA LEU A 137 -4.99 8.99 11.30
C LEU A 137 -4.28 10.19 11.96
N HIS A 138 -4.97 11.32 12.15
CA HIS A 138 -4.41 12.42 12.93
C HIS A 138 -4.19 11.93 14.36
N GLU A 139 -2.92 11.82 14.77
CA GLU A 139 -2.57 11.64 16.18
C GLU A 139 -3.23 12.75 16.97
N GLY A 140 -4.01 12.35 17.99
CA GLY A 140 -4.95 13.22 18.67
C GLY A 140 -4.45 14.64 18.90
N SER A 141 -5.02 15.58 18.14
CA SER A 141 -5.40 16.85 18.75
C SER A 141 -6.39 16.47 19.83
N ARG A 142 -5.91 16.38 21.06
CA ARG A 142 -6.75 16.55 22.23
C ARG A 142 -7.66 17.73 21.92
N ASP A 143 -8.96 17.48 21.84
CA ASP A 143 -9.95 18.52 22.03
C ASP A 143 -9.78 19.04 23.47
N ALA A 144 -8.77 19.89 23.66
CA ALA A 144 -8.63 20.76 24.81
C ALA A 144 -9.69 21.86 24.66
N GLY A 145 -10.96 21.47 24.76
CA GLY A 145 -12.07 22.33 24.38
C GLY A 145 -13.46 21.76 24.67
N SER A 146 -13.59 20.81 25.61
CA SER A 146 -14.87 20.48 26.24
C SER A 146 -14.60 20.21 27.72
N ARG A 147 -14.63 21.29 28.51
CA ARG A 147 -14.90 21.16 29.94
C ARG A 147 -16.40 20.90 30.03
N ASP A 148 -16.78 19.65 30.16
CA ASP A 148 -18.04 19.33 30.81
C ASP A 148 -17.76 18.69 32.17
N VAL A 149 -18.29 19.36 33.19
CA VAL A 149 -18.10 19.03 34.59
C VAL A 149 -19.17 18.01 34.95
N GLY A 150 -18.75 16.79 35.24
CA GLY A 150 -19.49 15.91 36.14
C GLY A 150 -20.08 14.64 35.52
N ALA A 151 -19.38 13.53 35.71
CA ALA A 151 -19.99 12.27 36.07
C ALA A 151 -18.96 11.44 36.86
N ARG A 152 -19.17 11.36 38.17
CA ARG A 152 -18.58 10.32 39.03
C ARG A 152 -19.47 9.07 38.94
N HIS A 153 -18.88 7.91 39.28
CA HIS A 153 -19.40 6.53 39.27
C HIS A 153 -19.18 5.79 37.94
N GLY A 154 -18.52 4.64 37.86
CA GLY A 154 -17.93 3.75 38.87
C GLY A 154 -17.44 2.48 38.14
N ASP A 155 -16.28 1.99 38.54
CA ASP A 155 -15.81 0.60 38.55
C ASP A 155 -15.94 -0.32 37.30
N ILE A 156 -14.79 -0.80 36.81
CA ILE A 156 -14.63 -2.21 36.42
C ILE A 156 -13.59 -2.84 37.36
N PRO A 157 -13.98 -3.83 38.20
CA PRO A 157 -13.05 -4.51 39.11
C PRO A 157 -12.22 -5.59 38.39
N GLY A 158 -10.94 -5.73 38.74
CA GLY A 158 -10.23 -7.01 38.59
C GLY A 158 -9.01 -7.10 37.67
N ALA A 159 -8.17 -6.07 37.54
CA ALA A 159 -6.81 -6.26 37.00
C ALA A 159 -5.76 -5.59 37.89
N THR A 160 -5.36 -6.31 38.95
CA THR A 160 -4.22 -5.98 39.80
C THR A 160 -2.95 -5.91 38.95
N ARG A 161 -2.37 -4.71 38.82
CA ARG A 161 -0.99 -4.55 38.35
C ARG A 161 -0.04 -4.74 39.55
N PRO A 162 0.98 -5.60 39.48
CA PRO A 162 1.97 -5.68 40.53
C PRO A 162 2.88 -4.43 40.51
N ASN A 163 3.13 -3.89 41.70
CA ASN A 163 3.88 -2.66 41.96
C ASN A 163 5.36 -2.95 42.28
N THR A 164 6.22 -2.07 41.77
CA THR A 164 7.57 -1.65 42.21
C THR A 164 8.68 -2.65 42.56
N ALA A 165 9.79 -2.47 41.81
CA ALA A 165 11.15 -2.23 42.28
C ALA A 165 11.51 -2.53 43.75
N ALA A 166 12.49 -3.41 43.95
CA ALA A 166 13.50 -3.32 45.00
C ALA A 166 14.80 -3.98 44.52
N ALA A 167 15.89 -3.22 44.57
CA ALA A 167 17.26 -3.68 44.35
C ALA A 167 17.83 -4.23 45.66
N VAL A 168 18.53 -5.37 45.63
CA VAL A 168 19.60 -5.71 46.60
C VAL A 168 20.68 -6.52 45.88
N ARG A 169 21.95 -6.16 46.14
CA ARG A 169 23.19 -6.74 45.59
C ARG A 169 23.77 -7.81 46.53
N HIS A 170 24.65 -8.64 45.94
CA HIS A 170 25.74 -9.45 46.53
C HIS A 170 25.32 -10.63 47.43
N THR A 171 25.97 -11.80 47.39
CA THR A 171 27.42 -12.11 47.31
C THR A 171 27.75 -13.39 46.53
N ASP A 172 28.97 -13.44 46.00
CA ASP A 172 29.73 -14.63 45.58
C ASP A 172 29.96 -15.63 46.73
N GLU A 173 30.13 -16.92 46.39
CA GLU A 173 31.14 -17.90 46.89
C GLU A 173 30.66 -19.31 46.48
N ASP A 174 31.30 -19.93 45.48
CA ASP A 174 32.44 -20.85 45.59
C ASP A 174 32.01 -22.33 45.69
N ARG A 175 32.27 -23.10 44.62
CA ARG A 175 33.06 -24.34 44.67
C ARG A 175 33.19 -25.00 43.29
N THR A 176 34.42 -24.93 42.81
CA THR A 176 35.16 -25.88 41.97
C THR A 176 34.71 -27.35 42.07
N VAL A 177 34.60 -28.04 40.93
CA VAL A 177 35.31 -29.32 40.62
C VAL A 177 35.44 -29.45 39.08
N ALA A 178 36.68 -29.61 38.62
CA ALA A 178 37.07 -29.91 37.24
C ALA A 178 37.30 -31.45 37.06
N PRO A 179 37.58 -31.98 35.85
CA PRO A 179 36.93 -33.17 35.29
C PRO A 179 37.77 -34.46 35.42
N PRO A 180 37.34 -35.56 34.77
CA PRO A 180 38.32 -36.34 34.03
C PRO A 180 37.93 -36.71 32.59
N SER A 181 38.99 -36.65 31.80
CA SER A 181 39.36 -37.22 30.50
C SER A 181 38.97 -38.68 30.17
N GLY A 182 38.86 -38.94 28.85
CA GLY A 182 39.07 -40.25 28.20
C GLY A 182 37.77 -40.86 27.63
N GLY A 183 37.68 -41.34 26.39
CA GLY A 183 38.67 -41.60 25.36
C GLY A 183 38.00 -42.10 24.05
N THR A 184 38.83 -42.06 23.02
CA THR A 184 38.83 -42.58 21.64
C THR A 184 37.90 -43.73 21.16
N ARG A 185 37.65 -43.67 19.83
CA ARG A 185 37.59 -44.74 18.79
C ARG A 185 36.17 -45.22 18.39
N ALA A 186 35.65 -44.88 17.21
CA ALA A 186 35.90 -45.34 15.82
C ALA A 186 35.21 -46.67 15.42
N GLU A 187 34.70 -46.64 14.18
CA GLU A 187 34.26 -47.74 13.29
C GLU A 187 32.81 -48.23 13.36
N GLY A 188 32.21 -48.32 12.16
CA GLY A 188 30.85 -48.75 11.85
C GLY A 188 30.33 -48.09 10.60
#